data_AF-A0AAD5X004-F1
#
_entry.id   AF-A0AAD5X004-F1
#
_cell.length_a   1.000
_cell.length_b   1.000
_cell.length_c   1.000
_cell.angle_alpha   90.00
_cell.angle_beta   90.00
_cell.angle_gamma   90.00
#
_symmetry.space_group_name_H-M   'P 1'
#
loop_
_entity.id
_entity.type
_entity.pdbx_description
1 polymer ?
#
loop_
_entity_poly.entity_id
_entity_poly.type
_entity_poly.pdbx_seq_one_letter_code
_entity_poly.pdbx_strand_id
1 'polypeptide(L)'
;MFWEYAGKPYCEYHYHELTGEVCGFCHEPVSGKVVTALYRQWCERHFACHACQKPLATPEQQHPFMDVDFRPFCKRCFECLSVDVRKQLNKYGEIDRKAEKEGLGGAKKREKKKEEGGVKTIGKG
;
A
#
# COMPACT_ATOMS: atom_id res chain seq x y z
N MET A 1 -14.71 -12.23 -19.93
CA MET A 1 -14.98 -12.31 -18.49
C MET A 1 -14.54 -10.99 -17.90
N PHE A 2 -15.38 -10.33 -17.11
CA PHE A 2 -15.06 -9.06 -16.48
C PHE A 2 -15.45 -9.10 -15.01
N TRP A 3 -14.83 -8.25 -14.22
CA TRP A 3 -15.10 -8.05 -12.81
C TRP A 3 -15.86 -6.75 -12.63
N GLU A 4 -16.89 -6.75 -11.77
CA GLU A 4 -17.69 -5.56 -11.52
C GLU A 4 -17.27 -4.91 -10.20
N TYR A 5 -16.99 -3.61 -10.24
CA TYR A 5 -16.75 -2.80 -9.05
C TYR A 5 -17.52 -1.49 -9.16
N ALA A 6 -18.35 -1.18 -8.16
CA ALA A 6 -19.23 0.01 -8.16
C ALA A 6 -20.05 0.17 -9.45
N GLY A 7 -20.59 -0.94 -9.98
CA GLY A 7 -21.39 -0.96 -11.21
C GLY A 7 -20.60 -0.74 -12.51
N LYS A 8 -19.27 -0.74 -12.46
CA LYS A 8 -18.40 -0.61 -13.66
C LYS A 8 -17.63 -1.90 -13.92
N PRO A 9 -17.47 -2.31 -15.19
CA PRO A 9 -16.68 -3.48 -15.54
C PRO A 9 -15.18 -3.15 -15.61
N TYR A 10 -14.36 -4.07 -15.11
CA TYR A 10 -12.90 -4.03 -15.13
C TYR A 10 -12.35 -5.37 -15.59
N CYS A 11 -11.15 -5.37 -16.18
CA CYS A 11 -10.40 -6.61 -16.28
C CYS A 11 -9.93 -7.05 -14.88
N GLU A 12 -9.57 -8.32 -14.73
CA GLU A 12 -9.10 -8.88 -13.45
C GLU A 12 -7.95 -8.07 -12.83
N TYR A 13 -6.95 -7.72 -13.64
CA TYR A 13 -5.81 -6.92 -13.20
C TYR A 13 -6.22 -5.56 -12.62
N HIS A 14 -7.01 -4.77 -13.36
CA HIS A 14 -7.44 -3.44 -12.89
C HIS A 14 -8.45 -3.52 -11.75
N TYR A 15 -9.25 -4.60 -11.67
CA TYR A 15 -10.12 -4.83 -10.53
C TYR A 15 -9.29 -4.99 -9.25
N HIS A 16 -8.29 -5.87 -9.25
CA HIS A 16 -7.47 -6.09 -8.05
C HIS A 16 -6.57 -4.90 -7.70
N GLU A 17 -6.12 -4.13 -8.69
CA GLU A 17 -5.43 -2.86 -8.44
C GLU A 17 -6.36 -1.84 -7.76
N LEU A 18 -7.59 -1.67 -8.27
CA LEU A 18 -8.60 -0.77 -7.73
C LEU A 18 -9.06 -1.18 -6.32
N THR A 19 -9.25 -2.48 -6.09
CA THR A 19 -9.57 -3.03 -4.78
C THR A 19 -8.37 -3.09 -3.85
N GLY A 20 -7.16 -2.72 -4.29
CA GLY A 20 -5.97 -2.72 -3.46
C GLY A 20 -5.60 -4.10 -2.91
N GLU A 21 -5.96 -5.15 -3.66
CA GLU A 21 -5.70 -6.56 -3.33
C GLU A 21 -4.35 -7.07 -3.87
N VAL A 22 -3.60 -6.20 -4.55
CA VAL A 22 -2.29 -6.49 -5.12
C VAL A 22 -1.15 -5.97 -4.26
N CYS A 23 -0.02 -6.67 -4.34
CA CYS A 23 1.21 -6.31 -3.66
C CYS A 23 1.77 -4.98 -4.20
N GLY A 24 2.19 -4.10 -3.30
CA GLY A 24 2.78 -2.80 -3.64
C GLY A 24 4.08 -2.85 -4.44
N PHE A 25 4.74 -4.01 -4.46
CA PHE A 25 6.01 -4.24 -5.16
C PHE A 25 5.86 -5.09 -6.43
N CYS A 26 5.26 -6.28 -6.34
CA CYS A 26 5.17 -7.20 -7.49
C CYS A 26 3.88 -7.05 -8.31
N HIS A 27 2.91 -6.25 -7.84
CA HIS A 27 1.63 -6.03 -8.52
C HIS A 27 0.78 -7.30 -8.75
N GLU A 28 1.12 -8.40 -8.07
CA GLU A 28 0.32 -9.63 -8.06
C GLU A 28 -0.61 -9.66 -6.84
N PRO A 29 -1.76 -10.37 -6.92
CA PRO A 29 -2.64 -10.57 -5.77
C PRO A 29 -1.89 -11.11 -4.56
N VAL A 30 -2.07 -10.49 -3.39
CA VAL A 30 -1.36 -10.95 -2.19
C VAL A 30 -2.02 -12.23 -1.67
N SER A 31 -1.23 -13.29 -1.54
CA SER A 31 -1.66 -14.57 -0.97
C SER A 31 -0.88 -14.89 0.32
N GLY A 32 -1.54 -15.56 1.27
CA GLY A 32 -0.95 -15.93 2.55
C GLY A 32 -0.88 -14.78 3.56
N LYS A 33 0.28 -14.58 4.19
CA LYS A 33 0.51 -13.48 5.14
C LYS A 33 0.65 -12.16 4.40
N VAL A 34 -0.19 -11.21 4.78
CA VAL A 34 -0.26 -9.88 4.16
C VAL A 34 0.23 -8.84 5.15
N VAL A 35 1.04 -7.90 4.66
CA VAL A 35 1.39 -6.67 5.38
C VAL A 35 0.56 -5.54 4.80
N THR A 36 -0.15 -4.81 5.65
CA THR A 36 -0.89 -3.60 5.24
C THR A 36 -0.13 -2.39 5.75
N ALA A 37 0.44 -1.61 4.83
CA ALA A 37 1.29 -0.46 5.13
C ALA A 37 1.36 0.47 3.92
N LEU A 38 1.67 1.76 4.14
CA LEU A 38 1.82 2.74 3.06
C LEU A 38 0.59 2.80 2.13
N TYR A 39 -0.60 2.69 2.73
CA TYR A 39 -1.89 2.66 2.03
C TYR A 39 -2.06 1.53 0.99
N ARG A 40 -1.21 0.48 1.06
CA ARG A 40 -1.20 -0.65 0.13
C ARG A 40 -1.09 -1.98 0.88
N GLN A 41 -1.36 -3.07 0.17
CA GLN A 41 -1.06 -4.43 0.64
C GLN A 41 0.28 -4.89 0.09
N TRP A 42 0.98 -5.74 0.83
CA TRP A 42 2.30 -6.25 0.47
C TRP A 42 2.39 -7.73 0.80
N CYS A 43 3.06 -8.49 -0.06
CA CYS A 43 3.54 -9.82 0.35
C CYS A 43 4.54 -9.63 1.51
N GLU A 44 4.48 -10.52 2.50
CA GLU A 44 5.41 -10.51 3.64
C GLU A 44 6.88 -10.39 3.21
N ARG A 45 7.28 -11.10 2.14
CA ARG A 45 8.65 -11.06 1.59
C ARG A 45 8.98 -9.77 0.83
N HIS A 46 7.98 -9.08 0.29
CA HIS A 46 8.17 -7.86 -0.51
C HIS A 46 8.09 -6.59 0.33
N PHE A 47 7.68 -6.70 1.59
CA PHE A 47 7.76 -5.58 2.52
C PHE A 47 9.18 -5.47 3.10
N ALA A 48 10.08 -4.90 2.30
CA ALA A 48 11.50 -4.77 2.59
C ALA A 48 12.02 -3.36 2.22
N CYS A 49 13.11 -2.93 2.87
CA CYS A 49 13.70 -1.62 2.62
C CYS A 49 14.07 -1.45 1.14
N HIS A 50 13.57 -0.41 0.48
CA HIS A 50 13.82 -0.19 -0.94
C HIS A 50 15.31 -0.04 -1.28
N ALA A 51 16.10 0.53 -0.36
CA ALA A 51 17.54 0.73 -0.57
C ALA A 51 18.40 -0.51 -0.28
N CYS A 52 18.15 -1.22 0.84
CA CYS A 52 19.02 -2.33 1.27
C CYS A 52 18.36 -3.71 1.24
N GLN A 53 17.10 -3.79 0.80
CA GLN A 53 16.31 -5.03 0.64
C GLN A 53 16.15 -5.86 1.93
N LYS A 54 16.46 -5.29 3.10
CA LYS A 54 16.23 -5.95 4.38
C LYS A 54 14.73 -6.02 4.67
N PRO A 55 14.19 -7.19 5.07
CA PRO A 55 12.80 -7.32 5.48
C PRO A 55 12.44 -6.33 6.59
N LEU A 56 11.26 -5.72 6.47
CA LEU A 56 10.73 -4.74 7.43
C LEU A 56 9.52 -5.28 8.20
N ALA A 57 8.97 -6.41 7.78
CA ALA A 57 7.85 -7.09 8.44
C ALA A 57 8.27 -8.01 9.59
N THR A 58 9.56 -8.07 9.94
CA THR A 58 10.06 -8.98 10.98
C THR A 58 10.08 -8.31 12.36
N PRO A 59 9.75 -9.06 13.43
CA PRO A 59 9.79 -8.54 14.79
C PRO A 59 11.20 -8.11 15.24
N GLU A 60 12.26 -8.62 14.61
CA GLU A 60 13.64 -8.18 14.85
C GLU A 60 13.91 -6.71 14.44
N GLN A 61 13.07 -6.10 13.61
CA GLN A 61 13.16 -4.68 13.29
C GLN A 61 12.51 -3.86 14.43
N GLN A 62 13.30 -3.50 15.44
CA GLN A 62 12.85 -2.67 16.59
C GLN A 62 12.35 -1.24 16.23
N HIS A 63 12.39 -0.86 14.94
CA HIS A 63 12.26 0.53 14.51
C HIS A 63 11.10 0.62 13.51
N PRO A 64 10.22 1.63 13.61
CA PRO A 64 9.26 1.91 12.56
C PRO A 64 9.98 2.17 11.22
N PHE A 65 9.39 1.68 10.13
CA PHE A 65 9.86 1.98 8.77
C PHE A 65 9.49 3.41 8.39
N MET A 66 10.24 3.99 7.45
CA MET A 66 9.99 5.33 6.91
C MET A 66 9.32 5.21 5.55
N ASP A 67 8.33 6.05 5.29
CA ASP A 67 7.68 6.20 3.99
C ASP A 67 8.46 7.20 3.13
N VAL A 68 8.79 6.81 1.90
CA VAL A 68 9.34 7.68 0.87
C VAL A 68 8.62 7.38 -0.44
N ASP A 69 7.69 8.23 -0.86
CA ASP A 69 6.89 8.05 -2.07
C ASP A 69 6.24 6.66 -2.18
N PHE A 70 5.60 6.20 -1.09
CA PHE A 70 4.99 4.87 -0.95
C PHE A 70 5.99 3.71 -1.00
N ARG A 71 7.28 3.99 -0.80
CA ARG A 71 8.34 2.97 -0.71
C ARG A 71 8.81 2.87 0.74
N PRO A 72 8.90 1.66 1.30
CA PRO A 72 9.33 1.48 2.67
C PRO A 72 10.87 1.55 2.76
N PHE A 73 11.38 2.31 3.73
CA PHE A 73 12.81 2.43 4.03
C PHE A 73 13.08 2.06 5.49
N CYS A 74 14.22 1.41 5.76
CA CYS A 74 14.70 1.32 7.13
C CYS A 74 15.27 2.67 7.58
N LYS A 75 15.25 2.95 8.88
CA LYS A 75 15.75 4.20 9.47
C LYS A 75 17.15 4.57 8.95
N ARG A 76 18.09 3.60 8.98
CA ARG A 76 19.47 3.82 8.51
C ARG A 76 19.53 4.28 7.05
N CYS A 77 18.79 3.63 6.16
CA CYS A 77 18.79 4.02 4.74
C CYS A 77 18.06 5.34 4.50
N PHE A 78 17.01 5.63 5.27
CA PHE A 78 16.34 6.93 5.24
C PHE A 78 17.29 8.06 5.67
N GLU A 79 18.10 7.84 6.72
CA GLU A 79 19.11 8.79 7.18
C GLU A 79 20.27 8.95 6.18
N CYS A 80 20.50 7.98 5.29
CA CYS A 80 21.46 8.09 4.19
C CYS A 80 20.93 8.85 2.96
N LEU A 81 19.64 9.18 2.90
CA LEU A 81 19.12 10.04 1.82
C LEU A 81 19.76 11.43 1.90
N SER A 82 19.86 12.11 0.76
CA SER A 82 20.43 13.46 0.71
C SER A 82 19.67 14.39 1.66
N VAL A 83 20.39 15.38 2.20
CA VAL A 83 19.81 16.34 3.17
C VAL A 83 18.58 17.03 2.59
N ASP A 84 18.59 17.32 1.28
CA ASP A 84 17.47 17.96 0.58
C ASP A 84 16.25 17.03 0.49
N VAL A 85 16.45 15.76 0.15
CA VAL A 85 15.38 14.74 0.14
C VAL A 85 14.82 14.56 1.55
N ARG A 86 15.69 14.48 2.57
CA ARG A 86 15.25 14.30 3.96
C ARG A 86 14.46 15.50 4.50
N LYS A 87 14.85 16.73 4.15
CA LYS A 87 14.10 17.95 4.51
C LYS A 87 12.73 17.98 3.85
N GLN A 88 12.65 17.61 2.58
CA GLN A 88 11.38 17.56 1.85
C GLN A 88 10.41 16.55 2.49
N LEU A 89 10.90 15.35 2.82
CA LEU A 89 10.07 14.30 3.46
C LEU A 89 9.57 14.70 4.85
N ASN A 90 10.40 15.37 5.66
CA ASN A 90 9.96 15.88 6.97
C ASN A 90 8.81 16.89 6.83
N LYS A 91 8.88 17.79 5.83
CA LYS A 91 7.80 18.75 5.55
C LYS A 91 6.49 18.04 5.22
N TYR A 92 6.51 16.97 4.43
CA TYR A 92 5.32 16.17 4.13
C TYR A 92 4.79 15.43 5.37
N GLY A 93 5.67 14.85 6.20
CA GLY A 93 5.25 14.22 7.46
C GLY A 93 4.63 15.20 8.47
N GLU A 94 5.07 16.46 8.48
CA GLU A 94 4.42 17.51 9.27
C GLU A 94 3.04 17.90 8.74
N ILE A 95 2.88 17.92 7.40
CA ILE A 95 1.60 18.17 6.74
C ILE A 95 0.62 17.02 7.03
N ASP A 96 1.04 15.76 6.92
CA ASP A 96 0.21 14.59 7.20
C ASP A 96 -0.24 14.58 8.66
N ARG A 97 0.68 14.79 9.60
CA ARG A 97 0.36 14.87 11.04
C ARG A 97 -0.56 16.06 11.36
N LYS A 98 -0.47 17.15 10.60
CA LYS A 98 -1.38 18.30 10.72
C LYS A 98 -2.76 17.94 10.17
N ALA A 99 -2.83 17.31 9.00
CA ALA A 99 -4.08 16.85 8.40
C ALA A 99 -4.81 15.82 9.29
N GLU A 100 -4.07 14.91 9.94
CA GLU A 100 -4.60 13.97 10.94
C GLU A 100 -5.20 14.71 12.14
N LYS A 101 -4.48 15.70 12.69
CA LYS A 101 -4.95 16.52 13.81
C LYS A 101 -6.14 17.40 13.46
N GLU A 102 -6.25 17.84 12.21
CA GLU A 102 -7.35 18.64 11.69
C GLU A 102 -8.53 17.79 11.16
N GLY A 103 -8.47 16.45 11.33
CA GLY A 103 -9.56 15.55 10.92
C GLY A 103 -9.74 15.40 9.42
N LEU A 104 -8.79 15.90 8.62
CA LEU A 104 -8.74 15.78 7.15
C LEU A 104 -7.90 14.57 6.69
N GLY A 105 -7.19 13.92 7.62
CA GLY A 105 -6.39 12.72 7.38
C GLY A 105 -7.27 11.54 6.98
N GLY A 106 -7.21 11.18 5.70
CA GLY A 106 -7.96 10.09 5.09
C GLY A 106 -7.49 8.70 5.53
N ALA A 107 -7.46 8.40 6.83
CA ALA A 107 -7.65 7.03 7.31
C ALA A 107 -9.16 6.74 7.24
N LYS A 108 -9.72 6.68 6.02
CA LYS A 108 -10.95 5.92 5.85
C LYS A 108 -10.57 4.49 6.10
N LYS A 109 -10.80 4.06 7.35
CA LYS A 109 -11.24 2.72 7.70
C LYS A 109 -11.91 2.15 6.45
N ARG A 110 -11.20 1.29 5.71
CA ARG A 110 -11.83 0.45 4.70
C ARG A 110 -12.68 -0.50 5.52
N GLU A 111 -13.83 0.00 5.94
CA GLU A 111 -14.95 -0.83 6.31
C GLU A 111 -15.16 -1.68 5.09
N LYS A 112 -14.74 -2.93 5.23
CA LYS A 112 -14.96 -3.97 4.25
C LYS A 112 -16.47 -4.20 4.23
N LYS A 113 -17.20 -3.27 3.61
CA LYS A 113 -18.48 -3.58 3.01
C LYS A 113 -18.08 -4.52 1.88
N LYS A 114 -18.17 -5.83 2.16
CA LYS A 114 -18.10 -6.88 1.14
C LYS A 114 -19.24 -6.57 0.18
N GLU A 115 -19.01 -5.72 -0.81
CA GLU A 115 -19.83 -5.75 -2.02
C GLU A 115 -19.34 -6.97 -2.78
N GLU A 116 -20.25 -7.91 -2.98
CA GLU A 116 -19.98 -9.19 -3.61
C GLU A 116 -19.69 -8.96 -5.10
N GLY A 117 -18.42 -8.68 -5.40
CA GLY A 117 -17.90 -8.64 -6.77
C GLY A 117 -17.85 -10.05 -7.34
N GLY A 118 -18.93 -10.47 -7.97
CA GLY A 118 -19.02 -11.75 -8.68
C GLY A 118 -18.41 -11.68 -10.07
N VAL A 119 -17.66 -12.70 -10.44
CA VAL A 119 -17.32 -13.00 -11.85
C VAL A 119 -18.62 -13.10 -12.65
N LYS A 120 -18.80 -12.24 -13.65
CA LYS A 120 -19.92 -12.36 -14.61
C LYS A 120 -19.41 -12.99 -15.91
N THR A 121 -19.99 -14.12 -16.28
CA THR A 121 -19.84 -14.72 -17.60
C THR A 121 -20.90 -14.15 -18.53
N ILE A 122 -20.49 -13.73 -19.73
CA ILE A 122 -21.43 -13.32 -20.77
C ILE A 122 -21.95 -14.61 -21.39
N GLY A 123 -23.22 -14.95 -21.12
CA GLY A 123 -23.95 -15.95 -21.92
C GLY A 123 -24.06 -15.42 -23.34
N LYS A 124 -23.44 -16.11 -24.30
CA LYS A 124 -23.69 -15.87 -25.72
C LYS A 124 -25.12 -16.34 -26.02
N GLY A 125 -26.01 -15.40 -26.32
CA GLY A 125 -27.26 -15.66 -27.03
C GLY A 125 -27.03 -15.68 -28.52
#